data_AF-A0A4Y4M875-F1
#
_entry.id   AF-A0A4Y4M875-F1
#
_cell.length_a   1.000
_cell.length_b   1.000
_cell.length_c   1.000
_cell.angle_alpha   90.00
_cell.angle_beta   90.00
_cell.angle_gamma   90.00
#
_symmetry.space_group_name_H-M   'P 1'
#
loop_
_entity.id
_entity.type
_entity.pdbx_description
1 polymer ?
#
loop_
_entity_poly.entity_id
_entity_poly.type
_entity_poly.pdbx_seq_one_letter_code
_entity_poly.pdbx_strand_id
1 'polypeptide(L)'
;MKKNFLTILFFTFLFSNFTQAQKGSKDILKSTNIKEIEEYLKNTHPDDPKKSVLKPKLIALKNAEWTKGARTAKPMEARPVIGDIPKNAMRNPNSDDAEMFKKLIAETSSEHKEKTVKLLNAMFNEDINRNEAILLFKNNSDCNIVLRIEGNEFYNLAVPARAENFIILTKDSYTLSSNICDIKYSSQKDIKKSIFVTIENPNQPRMELKSTQKEPISEQSPKKQKSKSKIG
;
A
#
# COMPACT_ATOMS: atom_id res chain seq x y z
N MET A 1 -24.43 -62.00 53.98
CA MET A 1 -24.69 -61.40 52.64
C MET A 1 -25.01 -59.91 52.79
N LYS A 2 -24.00 -59.03 52.94
CA LYS A 2 -24.19 -57.56 53.05
C LYS A 2 -22.89 -56.81 52.69
N LYS A 3 -22.37 -56.96 51.47
CA LYS A 3 -21.23 -56.14 50.98
C LYS A 3 -21.44 -55.54 49.58
N ASN A 4 -22.47 -55.98 48.84
CA ASN A 4 -22.65 -55.58 47.44
C ASN A 4 -23.67 -54.44 47.25
N PHE A 5 -24.27 -53.93 48.33
CA PHE A 5 -25.27 -52.85 48.22
C PHE A 5 -24.64 -51.45 48.23
N LEU A 6 -23.44 -51.30 48.81
CA LEU A 6 -22.75 -50.00 48.91
C LEU A 6 -22.10 -49.58 47.59
N THR A 7 -21.68 -50.54 46.75
CA THR A 7 -21.01 -50.26 45.47
C THR A 7 -21.98 -49.83 44.38
N ILE A 8 -23.26 -50.25 44.44
CA ILE A 8 -24.28 -49.86 43.46
C ILE A 8 -24.75 -48.42 43.68
N LEU A 9 -24.78 -47.95 44.94
CA LEU A 9 -25.21 -46.59 45.29
C LEU A 9 -24.18 -45.50 44.90
N PHE A 10 -22.90 -45.88 44.81
CA PHE A 10 -21.84 -44.96 44.37
C PHE A 10 -21.80 -44.76 42.85
N PHE A 11 -22.23 -45.76 42.08
CA PHE A 11 -22.25 -45.69 40.61
C PHE A 11 -23.42 -44.87 40.05
N THR A 12 -24.55 -44.79 40.76
CA THR A 12 -25.71 -44.00 40.34
C THR A 12 -25.58 -42.49 40.57
N PHE A 13 -24.57 -42.04 41.34
CA PHE A 13 -24.35 -40.62 41.62
C PHE A 13 -23.38 -39.93 40.63
N LEU A 14 -22.65 -40.71 39.83
CA LEU A 14 -21.64 -40.18 38.90
C LEU A 14 -22.16 -39.88 37.49
N PHE A 15 -23.40 -40.27 37.15
CA PHE A 15 -23.97 -40.04 35.81
C PHE A 15 -24.97 -38.86 35.72
N SER A 16 -25.24 -38.15 36.81
CA SER A 16 -26.30 -37.14 36.85
C SER A 16 -25.88 -35.72 36.42
N ASN A 17 -24.62 -35.48 36.05
CA ASN A 17 -24.12 -34.12 35.79
C ASN A 17 -23.61 -33.86 34.36
N PHE A 18 -23.84 -34.76 33.40
CA PHE A 18 -23.33 -34.58 32.02
C PHE A 18 -24.36 -34.09 30.99
N THR A 19 -25.46 -33.47 31.40
CA THR A 19 -26.51 -32.99 30.48
C THR A 19 -26.88 -31.51 30.64
N GLN A 20 -25.91 -30.66 31.01
CA GLN A 20 -26.09 -29.20 30.99
C GLN A 20 -24.97 -28.44 30.24
N ALA A 21 -24.49 -28.98 29.12
CA ALA A 21 -23.55 -28.26 28.23
C ALA A 21 -24.09 -28.03 26.81
N GLN A 22 -25.33 -28.46 26.51
CA GLN A 22 -25.99 -28.18 25.22
C GLN A 22 -27.32 -27.43 25.41
N LYS A 23 -27.29 -26.31 26.13
CA LYS A 23 -28.36 -25.31 26.02
C LYS A 23 -28.10 -24.49 24.75
N GLY A 24 -28.72 -24.92 23.65
CA GLY A 24 -28.92 -24.16 22.41
C GLY A 24 -27.75 -23.28 21.98
N SER A 25 -26.67 -23.87 21.47
CA SER A 25 -25.63 -23.08 20.82
C SER A 25 -26.22 -22.48 19.54
N LYS A 26 -26.68 -21.23 19.63
CA LYS A 26 -26.88 -20.42 18.42
C LYS A 26 -25.55 -20.44 17.67
N ASP A 27 -25.59 -20.91 16.43
CA ASP A 27 -24.40 -20.97 15.60
C ASP A 27 -23.91 -19.54 15.35
N ILE A 28 -22.78 -19.19 15.98
CA ILE A 28 -22.18 -17.86 15.90
C ILE A 28 -21.91 -17.44 14.45
N LEU A 29 -21.64 -18.40 13.56
CA LEU A 29 -21.43 -18.15 12.13
C LEU A 29 -22.67 -17.58 11.44
N LYS A 30 -23.87 -17.85 11.98
CA LYS A 30 -25.14 -17.33 11.47
C LYS A 30 -25.58 -16.05 12.16
N SER A 31 -25.05 -15.72 13.34
CA SER A 31 -25.44 -14.51 14.07
C SER A 31 -25.23 -13.24 13.23
N THR A 32 -26.19 -12.32 13.29
CA THR A 32 -26.13 -10.97 12.72
C THR A 32 -25.91 -9.90 13.79
N ASN A 33 -25.82 -10.30 15.06
CA ASN A 33 -25.63 -9.37 16.18
C ASN A 33 -24.14 -9.03 16.34
N ILE A 34 -23.81 -7.76 16.14
CA ILE A 34 -22.44 -7.24 16.23
C ILE A 34 -21.81 -7.54 17.60
N LYS A 35 -22.55 -7.33 18.70
CA LYS A 35 -22.04 -7.52 20.07
C LYS A 35 -21.70 -8.98 20.36
N GLU A 36 -22.55 -9.89 19.91
CA GLU A 36 -22.36 -11.34 20.09
C GLU A 36 -21.10 -11.82 19.36
N ILE A 37 -20.88 -11.33 18.14
CA ILE A 37 -19.68 -11.66 17.36
C ILE A 37 -18.42 -11.02 17.97
N GLU A 38 -18.49 -9.77 18.45
CA GLU A 38 -17.37 -9.12 19.15
C GLU A 38 -16.95 -9.88 20.42
N GLU A 39 -17.93 -10.26 21.24
CA GLU A 39 -17.70 -10.99 22.48
C GLU A 39 -17.10 -12.36 22.21
N TYR A 40 -17.59 -13.07 21.18
CA TYR A 40 -16.98 -14.31 20.72
C TYR A 40 -15.52 -14.10 20.31
N LEU A 41 -15.23 -13.12 19.44
CA LEU A 41 -13.88 -12.87 18.96
C LEU A 41 -12.91 -12.50 20.10
N LYS A 42 -13.39 -11.81 21.14
CA LYS A 42 -12.61 -11.42 22.32
C LYS A 42 -12.27 -12.60 23.25
N ASN A 43 -13.23 -13.49 23.47
CA ASN A 43 -13.09 -14.57 24.47
C ASN A 43 -12.48 -15.87 23.88
N THR A 44 -12.50 -16.03 22.57
CA THR A 44 -12.02 -17.23 21.89
C THR A 44 -10.51 -17.21 21.62
N HIS A 45 -9.87 -18.39 21.57
CA HIS A 45 -8.44 -18.55 21.23
C HIS A 45 -8.06 -17.88 19.89
N PRO A 46 -6.84 -17.32 19.74
CA PRO A 46 -6.39 -16.70 18.48
C PRO A 46 -6.50 -17.61 17.25
N ASP A 47 -6.25 -18.91 17.39
CA ASP A 47 -6.21 -19.89 16.30
C ASP A 47 -7.55 -20.56 15.97
N ASP A 48 -8.67 -20.07 16.50
CA ASP A 48 -9.98 -20.66 16.16
C ASP A 48 -10.30 -20.43 14.66
N PRO A 49 -10.58 -21.49 13.88
CA PRO A 49 -10.92 -21.38 12.46
C PRO A 49 -12.11 -20.45 12.18
N LYS A 50 -13.08 -20.33 13.11
CA LYS A 50 -14.25 -19.46 12.95
C LYS A 50 -13.89 -17.98 12.94
N LYS A 51 -12.76 -17.58 13.53
CA LYS A 51 -12.30 -16.18 13.50
C LYS A 51 -12.02 -15.68 12.09
N SER A 52 -11.57 -16.56 11.19
CA SER A 52 -11.28 -16.22 9.79
C SER A 52 -12.54 -15.73 9.05
N VAL A 53 -13.71 -16.29 9.37
CA VAL A 53 -15.01 -15.93 8.77
C VAL A 53 -15.71 -14.83 9.55
N LEU A 54 -15.62 -14.84 10.89
CA LEU A 54 -16.32 -13.88 11.74
C LEU A 54 -15.72 -12.47 11.68
N LYS A 55 -14.40 -12.33 11.54
CA LYS A 55 -13.73 -11.02 11.40
C LYS A 55 -14.25 -10.21 10.18
N PRO A 56 -14.22 -10.74 8.94
CA PRO A 56 -14.75 -10.00 7.80
C PRO A 56 -16.27 -9.76 7.92
N LYS A 57 -17.03 -10.72 8.46
CA LYS A 57 -18.48 -10.58 8.69
C LYS A 57 -18.81 -9.44 9.67
N LEU A 58 -18.11 -9.37 10.80
CA LEU A 58 -18.28 -8.32 11.81
C LEU A 58 -18.08 -6.93 11.19
N ILE A 59 -17.07 -6.79 10.34
CA ILE A 59 -16.76 -5.51 9.69
C ILE A 59 -17.85 -5.16 8.67
N ALA A 60 -18.35 -6.13 7.90
CA ALA A 60 -19.48 -5.91 6.99
C ALA A 60 -20.74 -5.43 7.74
N LEU A 61 -21.05 -6.01 8.91
CA LEU A 61 -22.19 -5.61 9.73
C LEU A 61 -22.02 -4.18 10.28
N LYS A 62 -20.85 -3.84 10.81
CA LYS A 62 -20.53 -2.47 11.27
C LYS A 62 -20.64 -1.44 10.15
N ASN A 63 -20.13 -1.76 8.97
CA ASN A 63 -20.23 -0.89 7.79
C ASN A 63 -21.69 -0.72 7.34
N ALA A 64 -22.49 -1.78 7.40
CA ALA A 64 -23.92 -1.73 7.09
C ALA A 64 -24.72 -0.89 8.11
N GLU A 65 -24.33 -0.87 9.39
CA GLU A 65 -24.93 0.02 10.38
C GLU A 65 -24.48 1.47 10.21
N TRP A 66 -23.20 1.69 9.89
CA TRP A 66 -22.66 3.02 9.62
C TRP A 66 -23.29 3.69 8.41
N THR A 67 -23.44 2.96 7.30
CA THR A 67 -24.11 3.46 6.08
C THR A 67 -25.60 3.79 6.29
N LYS A 68 -26.24 3.21 7.31
CA LYS A 68 -27.62 3.55 7.70
C LYS A 68 -27.74 4.82 8.56
N GLY A 69 -26.62 5.50 8.85
CA GLY A 69 -26.62 6.79 9.56
C GLY A 69 -26.97 6.70 11.05
N ALA A 70 -26.80 5.52 11.67
CA ALA A 70 -27.05 5.38 13.10
C ALA A 70 -26.08 6.27 13.91
N ARG A 71 -26.61 7.08 14.85
CA ARG A 71 -25.81 8.02 15.66
C ARG A 71 -24.72 7.35 16.50
N THR A 72 -24.86 6.05 16.77
CA THR A 72 -23.89 5.24 17.54
C THR A 72 -22.93 4.45 16.66
N ALA A 73 -23.02 4.59 15.33
CA ALA A 73 -22.13 3.87 14.43
C ALA A 73 -20.71 4.43 14.52
N LYS A 74 -19.74 3.54 14.72
CA LYS A 74 -18.33 3.91 14.68
C LYS A 74 -17.91 4.15 13.23
N PRO A 75 -17.08 5.17 12.96
CA PRO A 75 -16.54 5.40 11.63
C PRO A 75 -15.77 4.19 11.14
N MET A 76 -15.78 3.98 9.82
CA MET A 76 -15.09 2.87 9.16
C MET A 76 -13.60 2.85 9.57
N GLU A 77 -13.15 1.72 10.13
CA GLU A 77 -11.72 1.51 10.38
C GLU A 77 -10.99 1.42 9.04
N ALA A 78 -10.04 2.32 8.81
CA ALA A 78 -9.21 2.31 7.62
C ALA A 78 -8.43 0.98 7.58
N ARG A 79 -8.72 0.15 6.58
CA ARG A 79 -7.91 -1.03 6.29
C ARG A 79 -6.79 -0.59 5.35
N PRO A 80 -5.52 -0.76 5.72
CA PRO A 80 -4.46 -0.59 4.76
C PRO A 80 -4.65 -1.66 3.67
N VAL A 81 -4.82 -1.23 2.42
CA VAL A 81 -4.79 -2.13 1.25
C VAL A 81 -3.33 -2.45 0.98
N ILE A 82 -2.67 -3.12 1.93
CA ILE A 82 -1.39 -3.76 1.67
C ILE A 82 -1.77 -5.06 0.99
N GLY A 83 -1.76 -5.09 -0.34
CA GLY A 83 -1.80 -6.36 -1.05
C GLY A 83 -0.67 -7.22 -0.49
N ASP A 84 -0.98 -8.47 -0.13
CA ASP A 84 0.01 -9.41 0.42
C ASP A 84 1.21 -9.48 -0.53
N ILE A 85 2.32 -8.84 -0.16
CA ILE A 85 3.48 -8.79 -1.03
C ILE A 85 4.10 -10.19 -1.03
N PRO A 86 4.20 -10.86 -2.19
CA PRO A 86 4.75 -12.21 -2.24
C PRO A 86 6.20 -12.22 -1.74
N LYS A 87 6.60 -13.32 -1.10
CA LYS A 87 7.93 -13.51 -0.49
C LYS A 87 9.10 -13.31 -1.47
N ASN A 88 8.85 -13.41 -2.78
CA ASN A 88 9.77 -13.07 -3.88
C ASN A 88 9.59 -11.63 -4.35
N ALA A 89 9.54 -10.67 -3.40
CA ALA A 89 9.24 -9.28 -3.69
C ALA A 89 10.27 -8.62 -4.63
N MET A 90 11.52 -9.08 -4.66
CA MET A 90 12.55 -8.49 -5.52
C MET A 90 13.18 -9.55 -6.43
N ARG A 91 13.57 -9.13 -7.64
CA ARG A 91 14.29 -10.00 -8.59
C ARG A 91 15.60 -10.53 -8.02
N ASN A 92 16.30 -9.72 -7.22
CA ASN A 92 17.43 -10.14 -6.41
C ASN A 92 17.11 -10.04 -4.91
N PRO A 93 16.82 -11.17 -4.24
CA PRO A 93 16.42 -11.17 -2.83
C PRO A 93 17.56 -10.85 -1.85
N ASN A 94 18.83 -10.88 -2.29
CA ASN A 94 20.02 -10.61 -1.49
C ASN A 94 20.60 -9.20 -1.73
N SER A 95 19.85 -8.31 -2.39
CA SER A 95 20.28 -6.92 -2.59
C SER A 95 19.93 -6.05 -1.38
N ASP A 96 20.74 -5.01 -1.12
CA ASP A 96 20.47 -4.02 -0.07
C ASP A 96 19.07 -3.39 -0.22
N ASP A 97 18.66 -3.15 -1.47
CA ASP A 97 17.32 -2.62 -1.79
C ASP A 97 16.22 -3.61 -1.37
N ALA A 98 16.44 -4.93 -1.47
CA ALA A 98 15.47 -5.94 -1.03
C ALA A 98 15.29 -5.98 0.48
N GLU A 99 16.35 -5.78 1.26
CA GLU A 99 16.27 -5.68 2.73
C GLU A 99 15.57 -4.41 3.16
N MET A 100 15.94 -3.26 2.57
CA MET A 100 15.26 -1.99 2.82
C MET A 100 13.79 -2.04 2.45
N PHE A 101 13.45 -2.64 1.30
CA PHE A 101 12.06 -2.81 0.88
C PHE A 101 11.26 -3.62 1.91
N LYS A 102 11.80 -4.76 2.38
CA LYS A 102 11.14 -5.58 3.43
C LYS A 102 10.91 -4.77 4.70
N LYS A 103 11.90 -3.98 5.13
CA LYS A 103 11.78 -3.14 6.33
C LYS A 103 10.72 -2.05 6.18
N LEU A 104 10.69 -1.35 5.04
CA LEU A 104 9.76 -0.26 4.77
C LEU A 104 8.31 -0.74 4.60
N ILE A 105 8.11 -1.98 4.14
CA ILE A 105 6.78 -2.57 4.04
C ILE A 105 6.28 -3.13 5.38
N ALA A 106 7.17 -3.49 6.30
CA ALA A 106 6.82 -4.03 7.61
C ALA A 106 6.32 -2.96 8.61
N GLU A 107 6.03 -1.74 8.15
CA GLU A 107 5.53 -0.64 8.97
C GLU A 107 4.25 -1.02 9.74
N THR A 108 4.10 -0.45 10.93
CA THR A 108 3.02 -0.79 11.86
C THR A 108 1.74 -0.01 11.55
N SER A 109 0.59 -0.55 11.97
CA SER A 109 -0.71 0.11 11.77
C SER A 109 -0.80 1.52 12.40
N SER A 110 -0.06 1.79 13.48
CA SER A 110 0.00 3.12 14.11
C SER A 110 0.76 4.12 13.27
N GLU A 111 1.91 3.74 12.73
CA GLU A 111 2.73 4.60 11.86
C GLU A 111 1.97 4.92 10.56
N HIS A 112 1.26 3.94 10.00
CA HIS A 112 0.37 4.18 8.86
C HIS A 112 -0.73 5.20 9.17
N LYS A 113 -1.33 5.14 10.35
CA LYS A 113 -2.37 6.11 10.76
C LYS A 113 -1.79 7.51 10.84
N GLU A 114 -0.63 7.69 11.46
CA GLU A 114 0.03 8.99 11.59
C GLU A 114 0.41 9.58 10.22
N LYS A 115 1.02 8.78 9.35
CA LYS A 115 1.32 9.19 7.96
C LYS A 115 0.07 9.56 7.18
N THR A 116 -1.03 8.82 7.37
CA THR A 116 -2.32 9.12 6.72
C THR A 116 -2.88 10.46 7.19
N VAL A 117 -2.85 10.74 8.50
CA VAL A 117 -3.28 12.05 9.03
C VAL A 117 -2.41 13.17 8.48
N LYS A 118 -1.09 12.98 8.46
CA LYS A 118 -0.16 13.97 7.89
C LYS A 118 -0.44 14.22 6.41
N LEU A 119 -0.71 13.17 5.62
CA LEU A 119 -1.06 13.30 4.21
C LEU A 119 -2.36 14.08 4.02
N LEU A 120 -3.42 13.71 4.74
CA LEU A 120 -4.71 14.37 4.60
C LEU A 120 -4.59 15.86 4.92
N ASN A 121 -3.88 16.21 6.00
CA ASN A 121 -3.61 17.61 6.34
C ASN A 121 -2.82 18.31 5.22
N ALA A 122 -1.81 17.67 4.64
CA ALA A 122 -1.04 18.25 3.53
C ALA A 122 -1.88 18.42 2.24
N MET A 123 -2.86 17.55 1.98
CA MET A 123 -3.75 17.63 0.81
C MET A 123 -4.86 18.67 0.96
N PHE A 124 -5.48 18.76 2.13
CA PHE A 124 -6.64 19.62 2.36
C PHE A 124 -6.28 21.05 2.76
N ASN A 125 -5.08 21.27 3.30
CA ASN A 125 -4.66 22.63 3.62
C ASN A 125 -4.17 23.32 2.35
N GLU A 126 -4.83 24.42 1.96
CA GLU A 126 -4.56 25.18 0.72
C GLU A 126 -3.50 26.31 0.87
N ASP A 127 -2.96 26.56 2.08
CA ASP A 127 -2.10 27.71 2.44
C ASP A 127 -0.72 27.83 1.77
N ILE A 128 -0.56 28.61 0.67
CA ILE A 128 0.63 28.64 -0.23
C ILE A 128 2.00 28.70 0.50
N ASN A 129 2.00 29.22 1.72
CA ASN A 129 3.17 29.44 2.59
C ASN A 129 3.68 28.20 3.35
N ARG A 130 3.01 27.05 3.27
CA ARG A 130 3.49 25.81 3.89
C ARG A 130 4.77 25.30 3.22
N ASN A 131 5.74 24.87 4.01
CA ASN A 131 7.02 24.36 3.52
C ASN A 131 6.97 22.89 3.09
N GLU A 132 5.81 22.22 3.19
CA GLU A 132 5.64 20.83 2.82
C GLU A 132 5.04 20.67 1.41
N ALA A 133 5.42 19.60 0.71
CA ALA A 133 4.92 19.19 -0.59
C ALA A 133 4.82 17.66 -0.67
N ILE A 134 3.85 17.16 -1.43
CA ILE A 134 3.65 15.72 -1.61
C ILE A 134 4.37 15.27 -2.88
N LEU A 135 5.26 14.29 -2.75
CA LEU A 135 5.78 13.53 -3.87
C LEU A 135 5.00 12.23 -3.98
N LEU A 136 4.16 12.13 -5.01
CA LEU A 136 3.49 10.88 -5.35
C LEU A 136 4.30 10.18 -6.45
N PHE A 137 4.75 8.96 -6.17
CA PHE A 137 5.54 8.16 -7.07
C PHE A 137 4.75 6.94 -7.54
N LYS A 138 4.56 6.84 -8.85
CA LYS A 138 3.86 5.74 -9.50
C LYS A 138 4.85 4.83 -10.23
N ASN A 139 4.90 3.58 -9.81
CA ASN A 139 5.71 2.56 -10.42
C ASN A 139 4.85 1.74 -11.40
N ASN A 140 4.92 2.07 -12.69
CA ASN A 140 4.31 1.26 -13.74
C ASN A 140 5.20 0.10 -14.19
N SER A 141 6.41 -0.04 -13.64
CA SER A 141 7.31 -1.13 -13.97
C SER A 141 6.86 -2.46 -13.36
N ASP A 142 7.43 -3.55 -13.87
CA ASP A 142 7.18 -4.91 -13.40
C ASP A 142 8.07 -5.31 -12.22
N CYS A 143 8.91 -4.38 -11.71
CA CYS A 143 9.82 -4.62 -10.61
C CYS A 143 9.43 -3.80 -9.39
N ASN A 144 9.66 -4.32 -8.19
CA ASN A 144 9.62 -3.50 -6.99
C ASN A 144 10.79 -2.51 -7.02
N ILE A 145 10.57 -1.32 -6.48
CA ILE A 145 11.50 -0.19 -6.55
C ILE A 145 11.70 0.35 -5.13
N VAL A 146 12.94 0.70 -4.78
CA VAL A 146 13.26 1.54 -3.62
C VAL A 146 13.75 2.89 -4.15
N LEU A 147 12.92 3.92 -4.00
CA LEU A 147 13.26 5.28 -4.39
C LEU A 147 14.03 5.95 -3.26
N ARG A 148 15.27 6.37 -3.55
CA ARG A 148 16.12 7.16 -2.66
C ARG A 148 15.95 8.63 -3.02
N ILE A 149 15.66 9.45 -2.03
CA ILE A 149 15.37 10.87 -2.17
C ILE A 149 16.39 11.60 -1.33
N GLU A 150 17.31 12.28 -1.99
CA GLU A 150 18.46 12.92 -1.34
C GLU A 150 18.35 14.44 -1.50
N GLY A 151 18.29 15.15 -0.37
CA GLY A 151 18.33 16.62 -0.31
C GLY A 151 18.97 17.04 1.02
N ASN A 152 18.36 17.98 1.73
CA ASN A 152 18.79 18.28 3.11
C ASN A 152 18.56 17.09 4.05
N GLU A 153 17.49 16.33 3.81
CA GLU A 153 17.17 15.09 4.50
C GLU A 153 17.17 13.94 3.49
N PHE A 154 17.40 12.72 3.99
CA PHE A 154 17.47 11.49 3.20
C PHE A 154 16.25 10.62 3.49
N TYR A 155 15.52 10.25 2.43
CA TYR A 155 14.36 9.40 2.55
C TYR A 155 14.45 8.20 1.62
N ASN A 156 13.89 7.07 2.06
CA ASN A 156 13.72 5.87 1.26
C ASN A 156 12.24 5.54 1.16
N LEU A 157 11.73 5.39 -0.06
CA LEU A 157 10.34 5.06 -0.33
C LEU A 157 10.26 3.75 -1.10
N ALA A 158 9.67 2.73 -0.48
CA ALA A 158 9.42 1.44 -1.12
C ALA A 158 8.15 1.52 -1.96
N VAL A 159 8.26 1.19 -3.26
CA VAL A 159 7.14 1.22 -4.21
C VAL A 159 7.04 -0.13 -4.92
N PRO A 160 5.99 -0.93 -4.64
CA PRO A 160 5.79 -2.21 -5.31
C PRO A 160 5.60 -2.07 -6.83
N ALA A 161 5.81 -3.14 -7.56
CA ALA A 161 5.52 -3.24 -8.99
C ALA A 161 4.05 -2.90 -9.26
N ARG A 162 3.80 -2.11 -10.31
CA ARG A 162 2.44 -1.70 -10.74
C ARG A 162 1.62 -1.00 -9.63
N ALA A 163 2.29 -0.42 -8.64
CA ALA A 163 1.69 0.26 -7.51
C ALA A 163 2.21 1.69 -7.40
N GLU A 164 1.66 2.43 -6.44
CA GLU A 164 2.05 3.79 -6.14
C GLU A 164 2.31 3.94 -4.64
N ASN A 165 3.19 4.88 -4.30
CA ASN A 165 3.42 5.29 -2.92
C ASN A 165 3.74 6.78 -2.89
N PHE A 166 3.54 7.42 -1.74
CA PHE A 166 3.76 8.85 -1.58
C PHE A 166 4.63 9.14 -0.37
N ILE A 167 5.26 10.30 -0.38
CA ILE A 167 5.98 10.85 0.75
C ILE A 167 5.77 12.36 0.83
N ILE A 168 5.78 12.87 2.06
CA ILE A 168 5.66 14.30 2.33
C ILE A 168 7.08 14.81 2.60
N LEU A 169 7.51 15.75 1.78
CA LEU A 169 8.85 16.32 1.81
C LEU A 169 8.74 17.82 2.08
N THR A 170 9.84 18.43 2.49
CA THR A 170 9.94 19.89 2.47
C THR A 170 10.16 20.40 1.04
N LYS A 171 9.85 21.67 0.78
CA LYS A 171 10.04 22.29 -0.53
C LYS A 171 11.52 22.59 -0.74
N ASP A 172 12.18 21.81 -1.59
CA ASP A 172 13.59 21.99 -1.92
C ASP A 172 13.96 21.27 -3.24
N SER A 173 15.23 21.36 -3.65
CA SER A 173 15.84 20.55 -4.69
C SER A 173 16.25 19.18 -4.14
N TYR A 174 15.77 18.12 -4.78
CA TYR A 174 16.13 16.73 -4.42
C TYR A 174 16.72 15.99 -5.61
N THR A 175 17.62 15.05 -5.31
CA THR A 175 18.08 14.03 -6.24
C THR A 175 17.32 12.74 -5.97
N LEU A 176 16.53 12.32 -6.96
CA LEU A 176 15.79 11.06 -6.94
C LEU A 176 16.63 9.99 -7.61
N SER A 177 16.98 8.92 -6.88
CA SER A 177 17.74 7.79 -7.43
C SER A 177 17.08 6.45 -7.11
N SER A 178 17.17 5.49 -8.03
CA SER A 178 16.64 4.14 -7.82
C SER A 178 17.18 3.12 -8.82
N ASN A 179 17.08 1.84 -8.49
CA ASN A 179 17.31 0.73 -9.42
C ASN A 179 15.95 0.24 -9.98
N ILE A 180 15.69 0.49 -11.26
CA ILE A 180 14.47 0.08 -11.95
C ILE A 180 14.81 -1.14 -12.80
N CYS A 181 14.37 -2.32 -12.39
CA CYS A 181 14.65 -3.57 -13.09
C CYS A 181 16.14 -3.71 -13.48
N ASP A 182 17.04 -3.53 -12.51
CA ASP A 182 18.51 -3.60 -12.65
C ASP A 182 19.17 -2.44 -13.44
N ILE A 183 18.42 -1.39 -13.76
CA ILE A 183 18.96 -0.17 -14.38
C ILE A 183 18.92 1.00 -13.41
N LYS A 184 20.03 1.71 -13.28
CA LYS A 184 20.13 2.90 -12.42
C LYS A 184 19.38 4.07 -13.05
N TYR A 185 18.47 4.64 -12.29
CA TYR A 185 17.81 5.90 -12.56
C TYR A 185 18.30 6.97 -11.59
N SER A 186 18.56 8.15 -12.10
CA SER A 186 18.88 9.33 -11.30
C SER A 186 18.33 10.58 -11.99
N SER A 187 17.64 11.43 -11.23
CA SER A 187 17.14 12.72 -11.71
C SER A 187 17.13 13.74 -10.58
N GLN A 188 17.60 14.94 -10.87
CA GLN A 188 17.37 16.10 -10.00
C GLN A 188 15.96 16.67 -10.24
N LYS A 189 15.26 17.08 -9.18
CA LYS A 189 13.91 17.63 -9.21
C LYS A 189 13.75 18.75 -8.17
N ASP A 190 13.30 19.92 -8.62
CA ASP A 190 12.94 21.04 -7.75
C ASP A 190 11.48 20.92 -7.30
N ILE A 191 11.27 20.57 -6.03
CA ILE A 191 9.94 20.34 -5.46
C ILE A 191 9.42 21.63 -4.83
N LYS A 192 8.88 22.53 -5.65
CA LYS A 192 8.23 23.78 -5.17
C LYS A 192 6.74 23.58 -4.81
N LYS A 193 6.13 22.56 -5.41
CA LYS A 193 4.73 22.16 -5.26
C LYS A 193 4.67 20.64 -5.22
N SER A 194 3.53 20.08 -4.82
CA SER A 194 3.31 18.63 -4.92
C SER A 194 3.50 18.17 -6.37
N ILE A 195 4.27 17.11 -6.58
CA ILE A 195 4.60 16.57 -7.90
C ILE A 195 4.23 15.10 -8.00
N PHE A 196 3.97 14.67 -9.23
CA PHE A 196 3.71 13.29 -9.58
C PHE A 196 4.82 12.77 -10.48
N VAL A 197 5.51 11.72 -10.05
CA VAL A 197 6.59 11.08 -10.81
C VAL A 197 6.11 9.69 -11.21
N THR A 198 6.10 9.42 -12.51
CA THR A 198 5.78 8.08 -13.03
C THR A 198 7.03 7.49 -13.64
N ILE A 199 7.29 6.23 -13.31
CA ILE A 199 8.35 5.44 -13.91
C ILE A 199 7.73 4.24 -14.64
N GLU A 200 8.25 3.98 -15.83
CA GLU A 200 7.88 2.83 -16.66
C GLU A 200 9.02 1.82 -16.72
N ASN A 201 8.74 0.66 -17.31
CA ASN A 201 9.79 -0.33 -17.59
C ASN A 201 10.87 0.31 -18.47
N PRO A 202 12.16 0.07 -18.17
CA PRO A 202 13.21 0.48 -19.07
C PRO A 202 13.01 -0.22 -20.42
N ASN A 203 12.89 0.56 -21.49
CA ASN A 203 12.95 0.00 -22.82
C ASN A 203 14.35 -0.60 -22.99
N GLN A 204 14.42 -1.91 -23.25
CA GLN A 204 15.64 -2.47 -23.83
C GLN A 204 15.91 -1.67 -25.10
N PRO A 205 17.13 -1.16 -25.34
CA PRO A 205 17.43 -0.47 -26.57
C PRO A 205 17.16 -1.44 -27.72
N ARG A 206 16.04 -1.24 -28.44
CA ARG A 206 15.91 -1.77 -29.80
C ARG A 206 17.10 -1.19 -30.54
N MET A 207 17.93 -2.05 -31.12
CA MET A 207 18.82 -1.62 -32.20
C MET A 207 17.94 -1.00 -33.28
N GLU A 208 17.82 0.33 -33.28
CA GLU A 208 17.09 1.06 -34.29
C GLU A 208 17.85 0.90 -35.61
N LEU A 209 17.31 0.05 -36.49
CA LEU A 209 17.62 0.07 -37.90
C LEU A 209 17.25 1.48 -38.41
N LYS A 210 18.27 2.29 -38.72
CA LYS A 210 18.10 3.61 -39.33
C LYS A 210 17.28 3.48 -40.61
N SER A 211 16.06 4.03 -40.61
CA SER A 211 15.36 4.36 -41.85
C SER A 211 15.64 5.84 -42.16
N THR A 212 16.36 6.07 -43.25
CA THR A 212 16.62 7.40 -43.81
C THR A 212 15.32 7.94 -44.37
N GLN A 213 14.73 8.97 -43.73
CA GLN A 213 13.69 9.78 -44.34
C GLN A 213 14.31 10.96 -45.08
N LYS A 214 13.89 11.07 -46.34
CA LYS A 214 14.21 12.07 -47.36
C LYS A 214 13.23 13.24 -47.18
N GLU A 215 13.74 14.44 -46.95
CA GLU A 215 12.95 15.66 -46.77
C GLU A 215 12.62 16.30 -48.15
N PRO A 216 11.38 16.78 -48.40
CA PRO A 216 11.07 17.58 -49.58
C PRO A 216 10.96 19.09 -49.26
N ILE A 217 11.79 19.86 -49.98
CA ILE A 217 11.56 21.13 -50.71
C ILE A 217 10.70 22.23 -50.07
N SER A 218 11.28 23.44 -49.98
CA SER A 218 10.56 24.69 -50.24
C SER A 218 11.48 25.73 -50.89
N GLU A 219 11.10 26.11 -52.10
CA GLU A 219 11.70 27.06 -53.02
C GLU A 219 11.12 28.47 -52.79
N GLN A 220 11.97 29.48 -52.53
CA GLN A 220 11.62 30.88 -52.79
C GLN A 220 12.85 31.66 -53.30
N SER A 221 12.68 32.29 -54.45
CA SER A 221 13.53 33.33 -55.05
C SER A 221 12.58 34.37 -55.66
N PRO A 222 13.00 35.51 -56.27
CA PRO A 222 14.31 36.19 -56.26
C PRO A 222 14.18 37.73 -56.06
N LYS A 223 15.31 38.46 -55.92
CA LYS A 223 15.54 39.73 -56.66
C LYS A 223 17.00 40.23 -56.60
N LYS A 224 17.46 40.65 -57.79
CA LYS A 224 18.76 41.23 -58.17
C LYS A 224 19.11 42.54 -57.45
N GLN A 225 20.39 42.77 -57.14
CA GLN A 225 21.15 43.90 -57.70
C GLN A 225 22.67 43.82 -57.48
N LYS A 226 23.39 44.39 -58.44
CA LYS A 226 24.83 44.44 -58.65
C LYS A 226 25.58 45.24 -57.58
N SER A 227 26.83 44.86 -57.29
CA SER A 227 27.94 45.82 -57.21
C SER A 227 29.26 45.19 -57.67
N LYS A 228 29.97 45.93 -58.52
CA LYS A 228 31.36 45.69 -58.93
C LYS A 228 32.26 46.48 -57.97
N SER A 229 33.41 45.92 -57.60
CA SER A 229 34.72 46.60 -57.38
C SER A 229 35.69 45.55 -56.82
N LYS A 230 36.62 44.98 -57.59
CA LYS A 230 37.97 45.47 -57.93
C LYS A 230 38.82 45.80 -56.69
N ILE A 231 39.89 45.01 -56.47
CA ILE A 231 41.28 45.38 -56.08
C ILE A 231 42.04 44.07 -55.79
N GLY A 232 43.21 43.90 -56.40
CA GLY A 232 44.15 42.79 -56.18
C GLY A 232 44.39 41.96 -57.42
#